data_AF-A0A7C6IIK5-F1
#
_entry.id   AF-A0A7C6IIK5-F1
#
_cell.length_a   1.000
_cell.length_b   1.000
_cell.length_c   1.000
_cell.angle_alpha   90.00
_cell.angle_beta   90.00
_cell.angle_gamma   90.00
#
_symmetry.space_group_name_H-M   'P 1'
#
loop_
_entity.id
_entity.type
_entity.pdbx_description
1 polymer ?
#
loop_
_entity_poly.entity_id
_entity_poly.type
_entity_poly.pdbx_seq_one_letter_code
_entity_poly.pdbx_strand_id
1 'polypeptide(L)'
;GKKIYVTVNIILHNQEAKQLLSYLKDLESANVDAIIVSDPGVLDLALKETNLEVHLSTQQSTLNSEAAAFWKERGITRIVMARETTKQALIDVKSKVDIELETFIHGAMCASLSGRCVLSNFLTSRDANRGGCSQVCRFEFDLKDNDQKKIMSPKDFTFCTKDLIMLKHIPTMIDIGISSFKIEGRMRSIYYIATVVSTYRKVIDEYCNNPENYQYNEEYEKILSRCANREAIDQFFDTTCNKDYQYYIGRQEVSNQDFLGVIKDYDINTKMATIEQRNYFKKGDTVEIFGPNMETITLTINEIYDEDNNLIDVVRHPLQIVKIKINERINQNNLIRKKY
;
A
#
# COMPACT_ATOMS: atom_id res chain seq x y z
N GLY A 1 7.61 19.19 -9.05
CA GLY A 1 7.93 17.75 -9.11
C GLY A 1 7.21 17.01 -8.00
N LYS A 2 7.45 15.70 -7.85
CA LYS A 2 7.07 14.92 -6.66
C LYS A 2 8.32 14.74 -5.79
N LYS A 3 8.14 14.69 -4.46
CA LYS A 3 9.23 14.40 -3.53
C LYS A 3 9.58 12.90 -3.55
N ILE A 4 10.85 12.57 -3.40
CA ILE A 4 11.39 11.20 -3.35
C ILE A 4 11.99 10.98 -1.97
N TYR A 5 11.43 10.02 -1.23
CA TYR A 5 11.95 9.60 0.07
C TYR A 5 12.54 8.20 -0.03
N VAL A 6 13.74 8.00 0.51
CA VAL A 6 14.43 6.71 0.46
C VAL A 6 14.47 6.06 1.84
N THR A 7 14.02 4.83 1.91
CA THR A 7 14.03 4.06 3.16
C THR A 7 15.45 3.52 3.45
N VAL A 8 16.01 3.89 4.60
CA VAL A 8 17.31 3.44 5.13
C VAL A 8 17.09 2.92 6.56
N ASN A 9 16.11 2.03 6.72
CA ASN A 9 15.54 1.67 8.01
C ASN A 9 15.89 0.27 8.51
N ILE A 10 16.88 -0.40 7.90
CA ILE A 10 17.31 -1.71 8.39
C ILE A 10 17.81 -1.61 9.84
N ILE A 11 17.71 -2.70 10.59
CA ILE A 11 18.50 -2.85 11.82
C ILE A 11 19.95 -3.07 11.40
N LEU A 12 20.85 -2.16 11.77
CA LEU A 12 22.18 -2.08 11.19
C LEU A 12 23.11 -3.12 11.81
N HIS A 13 23.82 -3.88 10.98
CA HIS A 13 24.94 -4.73 11.43
C HIS A 13 26.28 -4.14 10.98
N ASN A 14 27.36 -4.56 11.63
CA ASN A 14 28.73 -4.09 11.35
C ASN A 14 29.16 -4.23 9.88
N GLN A 15 28.57 -5.16 9.13
CA GLN A 15 28.86 -5.33 7.70
C GLN A 15 28.35 -4.13 6.89
N GLU A 16 27.11 -3.72 7.13
CA GLU A 16 26.48 -2.59 6.43
C GLU A 16 27.01 -1.24 6.94
N ALA A 17 27.34 -1.16 8.24
CA ALA A 17 27.89 0.05 8.84
C ALA A 17 29.14 0.58 8.10
N LYS A 18 29.96 -0.32 7.54
CA LYS A 18 31.17 0.05 6.78
C LYS A 18 30.89 0.83 5.50
N GLN A 19 29.71 0.67 4.91
CA GLN A 19 29.32 1.27 3.62
C GLN A 19 28.25 2.36 3.79
N LEU A 20 27.80 2.59 5.03
CA LEU A 20 26.66 3.46 5.30
C LEU A 20 26.95 4.92 4.90
N LEU A 21 28.11 5.45 5.27
CA LEU A 21 28.45 6.85 4.97
C LEU A 21 28.47 7.11 3.46
N SER A 22 29.14 6.26 2.68
CA SER A 22 29.18 6.39 1.22
C SER A 22 27.78 6.33 0.63
N TYR A 23 26.94 5.40 1.11
CA TYR A 23 25.57 5.28 0.64
C TYR A 23 24.73 6.53 0.95
N LEU A 24 24.84 7.10 2.15
CA LEU A 24 24.15 8.35 2.51
C LEU A 24 24.62 9.53 1.65
N LYS A 25 25.92 9.58 1.31
CA LYS A 25 26.47 10.61 0.40
C LYS A 25 26.00 10.45 -1.04
N ASP A 26 25.82 9.22 -1.50
CA ASP A 26 25.23 8.95 -2.81
C ASP A 26 23.76 9.42 -2.86
N LEU A 27 23.00 9.18 -1.79
CA LEU A 27 21.61 9.66 -1.67
C LEU A 27 21.51 11.19 -1.64
N GLU A 28 22.38 11.85 -0.87
CA GLU A 28 22.49 13.32 -0.84
C GLU A 28 22.81 13.87 -2.24
N SER A 29 23.80 13.28 -2.92
CA SER A 29 24.20 13.70 -4.27
C SER A 29 23.10 13.47 -5.32
N ALA A 30 22.26 12.44 -5.12
CA ALA A 30 21.08 12.18 -5.93
C ALA A 30 19.91 13.15 -5.66
N ASN A 31 20.05 14.06 -4.69
CA ASN A 31 19.03 15.03 -4.27
C ASN A 31 17.72 14.37 -3.85
N VAL A 32 17.79 13.29 -3.07
CA VAL A 32 16.58 12.74 -2.42
C VAL A 32 16.08 13.73 -1.36
N ASP A 33 14.76 13.88 -1.26
CA ASP A 33 14.17 14.91 -0.38
C ASP A 33 14.28 14.53 1.11
N ALA A 34 14.25 13.24 1.44
CA ALA A 34 14.39 12.76 2.81
C ALA A 34 14.80 11.28 2.84
N ILE A 35 15.37 10.84 3.97
CA ILE A 35 15.56 9.43 4.29
C ILE A 35 14.66 8.99 5.43
N ILE A 36 14.20 7.74 5.40
CA ILE A 36 13.37 7.14 6.46
C ILE A 36 14.23 6.12 7.21
N VAL A 37 14.60 6.43 8.46
CA VAL A 37 15.58 5.65 9.24
C VAL A 37 14.94 4.95 10.43
N SER A 38 15.60 3.93 10.97
CA SER A 38 15.18 3.31 12.24
C SER A 38 16.35 3.18 13.21
N ASP A 39 17.53 2.81 12.71
CA ASP A 39 18.70 2.58 13.54
C ASP A 39 19.30 3.91 14.08
N PRO A 40 19.60 4.02 15.39
CA PRO A 40 20.18 5.23 15.97
C PRO A 40 21.55 5.60 15.37
N GLY A 41 22.36 4.62 14.96
CA GLY A 41 23.64 4.88 14.31
C GLY A 41 23.47 5.45 12.89
N VAL A 42 22.43 5.03 12.18
CA VAL A 42 22.07 5.62 10.88
C VAL A 42 21.60 7.07 11.07
N LEU A 43 20.75 7.33 12.07
CA LEU A 43 20.30 8.67 12.39
C LEU A 43 21.48 9.61 12.72
N ASP A 44 22.33 9.20 13.66
CA ASP A 44 23.47 10.01 14.12
C ASP A 44 24.43 10.33 12.97
N LEU A 45 24.75 9.34 12.14
CA LEU A 45 25.64 9.54 11.00
C LEU A 45 25.01 10.43 9.92
N ALA A 46 23.72 10.24 9.60
CA ALA A 46 23.04 11.06 8.60
C ALA A 46 23.01 12.54 9.00
N LEU A 47 22.70 12.84 10.26
CA LEU A 47 22.65 14.22 10.75
C LEU A 47 24.02 14.88 10.87
N LYS A 48 25.07 14.12 11.17
CA LYS A 48 26.43 14.66 11.27
C LYS A 48 27.08 14.88 9.91
N GLU A 49 26.86 13.94 8.99
CA GLU A 49 27.65 13.86 7.77
C GLU A 49 26.89 14.30 6.52
N THR A 50 25.58 14.55 6.57
CA THR A 50 24.77 14.95 5.40
C THR A 50 23.78 16.06 5.74
N ASN A 51 23.20 16.70 4.71
CA ASN A 51 22.12 17.68 4.83
C ASN A 51 20.74 17.07 4.55
N LEU A 52 20.62 15.74 4.58
CA LEU A 52 19.37 15.04 4.30
C LEU A 52 18.34 15.31 5.42
N GLU A 53 17.09 15.57 5.04
CA GLU A 53 15.98 15.52 5.98
C GLU A 53 15.76 14.08 6.46
N VAL A 54 15.54 13.88 7.77
CA VAL A 54 15.45 12.54 8.37
C VAL A 54 14.08 12.30 8.99
N HIS A 55 13.40 11.28 8.50
CA HIS A 55 12.11 10.79 9.01
C HIS A 55 12.33 9.51 9.80
N LEU A 56 11.50 9.29 10.83
CA LEU A 56 11.54 8.07 11.63
C LEU A 56 10.62 7.00 11.05
N SER A 57 11.15 5.80 10.86
CA SER A 57 10.42 4.64 10.38
C SER A 57 9.50 4.04 11.45
N THR A 58 8.38 3.48 11.02
CA THR A 58 7.47 2.66 11.85
C THR A 58 8.19 1.50 12.56
N GLN A 59 9.37 1.08 12.08
CA GLN A 59 10.23 0.09 12.75
C GLN A 59 10.68 0.51 14.15
N GLN A 60 10.65 1.80 14.50
CA GLN A 60 10.89 2.27 15.87
C GLN A 60 9.66 2.22 16.77
N SER A 61 8.52 1.73 16.27
CA SER A 61 7.32 1.43 17.06
C SER A 61 6.87 2.59 17.97
N THR A 62 6.95 3.83 17.45
CA THR A 62 6.54 5.03 18.19
C THR A 62 5.02 5.06 18.34
N LEU A 63 4.56 5.11 19.59
CA LEU A 63 3.16 4.93 19.99
C LEU A 63 2.62 6.04 20.92
N ASN A 64 3.46 6.97 21.38
CA ASN A 64 3.09 7.98 22.37
C ASN A 64 3.86 9.29 22.19
N SER A 65 3.41 10.33 22.90
CA SER A 65 3.97 11.69 22.84
C SER A 65 5.40 11.78 23.38
N GLU A 66 5.74 11.00 24.39
CA GLU A 66 7.05 11.02 25.06
C GLU A 66 8.13 10.49 24.11
N ALA A 67 7.85 9.38 23.43
CA ALA A 67 8.72 8.84 22.39
C ALA A 67 8.79 9.80 21.18
N ALA A 68 7.68 10.41 20.78
CA ALA A 68 7.68 11.38 19.70
C ALA A 68 8.55 12.61 20.02
N ALA A 69 8.44 13.16 21.23
CA ALA A 69 9.26 14.27 21.70
C ALA A 69 10.74 13.90 21.74
N PHE A 70 11.08 12.71 22.27
CA PHE A 70 12.44 12.19 22.30
C PHE A 70 13.09 12.14 20.90
N TRP A 71 12.34 11.71 19.89
CA TRP A 71 12.83 11.64 18.52
C TRP A 71 12.91 13.02 17.85
N LYS A 72 11.95 13.91 18.12
CA LYS A 72 12.00 15.31 17.68
C LYS A 72 13.28 16.00 18.16
N GLU A 73 13.62 15.86 19.44
CA GLU A 73 14.84 16.41 20.04
C GLU A 73 16.13 15.91 19.38
N ARG A 74 16.07 14.77 18.68
CA ARG A 74 17.19 14.17 17.95
C ARG A 74 17.21 14.54 16.47
N GLY A 75 16.45 15.54 16.05
CA GLY A 75 16.47 16.06 14.68
C GLY A 75 15.54 15.33 13.70
N ILE A 76 14.66 14.45 14.17
CA ILE A 76 13.60 13.89 13.32
C ILE A 76 12.57 14.97 13.00
N THR A 77 12.25 15.15 11.71
CA THR A 77 11.24 16.13 11.24
C THR A 77 9.85 15.51 11.07
N ARG A 78 9.79 14.20 10.82
CA ARG A 78 8.53 13.45 10.65
C ARG A 78 8.63 12.07 11.25
N ILE A 79 7.56 11.62 11.92
CA ILE A 79 7.46 10.27 12.48
C ILE A 79 6.41 9.47 11.71
N VAL A 80 6.84 8.34 11.13
CA VAL A 80 5.93 7.30 10.67
C VAL A 80 5.46 6.50 11.88
N MET A 81 4.26 6.78 12.36
CA MET A 81 3.70 6.16 13.56
C MET A 81 3.57 4.63 13.39
N ALA A 82 3.60 3.92 14.51
CA ALA A 82 3.33 2.49 14.52
C ALA A 82 1.89 2.22 14.03
N ARG A 83 1.66 1.10 13.34
CA ARG A 83 0.31 0.75 12.83
C ARG A 83 -0.64 0.34 13.95
N GLU A 84 -0.09 0.10 15.13
CA GLU A 84 -0.78 -0.23 16.37
C GLU A 84 -1.15 1.04 17.17
N THR A 85 -0.85 2.24 16.66
CA THR A 85 -1.18 3.51 17.32
C THR A 85 -2.68 3.76 17.28
N THR A 86 -3.29 4.04 18.43
CA THR A 86 -4.73 4.36 18.54
C THR A 86 -5.02 5.81 18.13
N LYS A 87 -6.28 6.10 17.81
CA LYS A 87 -6.76 7.46 17.56
C LYS A 87 -6.40 8.44 18.69
N GLN A 88 -6.63 8.04 19.93
CA GLN A 88 -6.31 8.89 21.09
C GLN A 88 -4.80 9.19 21.18
N ALA A 89 -3.95 8.19 20.93
CA ALA A 89 -2.50 8.40 20.95
C ALA A 89 -2.04 9.37 19.86
N LEU A 90 -2.64 9.33 18.66
CA LEU A 90 -2.36 10.30 17.60
C LEU A 90 -2.74 11.74 18.02
N ILE A 91 -3.91 11.91 18.64
CA ILE A 91 -4.37 13.19 19.20
C ILE A 91 -3.40 13.69 20.29
N ASP A 92 -2.98 12.81 21.19
CA ASP A 92 -2.05 13.14 22.28
C ASP A 92 -0.69 13.59 21.74
N VAL A 93 -0.16 12.91 20.70
CA VAL A 93 1.09 13.32 20.06
C VAL A 93 0.92 14.68 19.38
N LYS A 94 -0.13 14.87 18.58
CA LYS A 94 -0.37 16.15 17.85
C LYS A 94 -0.59 17.35 18.78
N SER A 95 -1.19 17.13 19.95
CA SER A 95 -1.45 18.21 20.92
C SER A 95 -0.23 18.58 21.77
N LYS A 96 0.73 17.66 21.96
CA LYS A 96 1.90 17.87 22.83
C LYS A 96 3.21 18.09 22.08
N VAL A 97 3.32 17.59 20.85
CA VAL A 97 4.56 17.57 20.08
C VAL A 97 4.30 18.15 18.70
N ASP A 98 4.93 19.29 18.43
CA ASP A 98 4.92 19.92 17.11
C ASP A 98 5.83 19.15 16.13
N ILE A 99 5.33 18.05 15.58
CA ILE A 99 6.04 17.22 14.61
C ILE A 99 5.08 16.73 13.53
N GLU A 100 5.60 16.50 12.31
CA GLU A 100 4.81 15.88 11.26
C GLU A 100 4.58 14.40 11.58
N LEU A 101 3.33 13.94 11.41
CA LEU A 101 2.98 12.54 11.55
C LEU A 101 2.64 11.95 10.19
N GLU A 102 3.18 10.75 9.94
CA GLU A 102 2.79 9.90 8.82
C GLU A 102 2.20 8.61 9.36
N THR A 103 1.09 8.16 8.78
CA THR A 103 0.37 6.96 9.21
C THR A 103 0.09 6.05 8.03
N PHE A 104 0.25 4.74 8.19
CA PHE A 104 -0.25 3.81 7.20
C PHE A 104 -1.78 3.84 7.17
N ILE A 105 -2.33 3.81 5.97
CA ILE A 105 -3.78 3.80 5.73
C ILE A 105 -4.24 2.54 5.00
N HIS A 106 -3.34 1.82 4.34
CA HIS A 106 -3.72 0.65 3.55
C HIS A 106 -2.59 -0.37 3.36
N GLY A 107 -2.97 -1.66 3.39
CA GLY A 107 -2.11 -2.78 2.98
C GLY A 107 -1.73 -3.73 4.11
N ALA A 108 -0.66 -4.50 3.93
CA ALA A 108 -0.38 -5.64 4.80
C ALA A 108 -0.15 -5.24 6.27
N MET A 109 -0.74 -5.99 7.21
CA MET A 109 -0.46 -5.86 8.66
C MET A 109 0.50 -6.95 9.14
N CYS A 110 1.33 -6.60 10.13
CA CYS A 110 2.14 -7.59 10.84
C CYS A 110 1.30 -8.28 11.92
N ALA A 111 1.60 -9.54 12.21
CA ALA A 111 1.06 -10.26 13.37
C ALA A 111 1.83 -9.94 14.68
N SER A 112 2.96 -9.26 14.55
CA SER A 112 3.79 -8.74 15.64
C SER A 112 3.89 -7.22 15.51
N LEU A 113 4.57 -6.56 16.44
CA LEU A 113 4.84 -5.12 16.34
C LEU A 113 5.48 -4.79 14.98
N SER A 114 4.93 -3.78 14.34
CA SER A 114 5.27 -3.41 12.97
C SER A 114 6.77 -3.24 12.77
N GLY A 115 7.32 -4.11 11.92
CA GLY A 115 8.74 -4.05 11.54
C GLY A 115 9.72 -4.63 12.56
N ARG A 116 9.25 -5.42 13.55
CA ARG A 116 10.06 -6.13 14.54
C ARG A 116 9.84 -7.65 14.51
N CYS A 117 9.95 -8.26 13.34
CA CYS A 117 9.65 -9.69 13.17
C CYS A 117 10.91 -10.56 13.41
N VAL A 118 10.83 -11.50 14.35
CA VAL A 118 11.87 -12.53 14.58
C VAL A 118 11.56 -13.86 13.89
N LEU A 119 10.28 -14.11 13.57
CA LEU A 119 9.80 -15.40 13.04
C LEU A 119 10.38 -15.70 11.65
N SER A 120 10.46 -14.70 10.79
CA SER A 120 11.04 -14.83 9.44
C SER A 120 12.49 -15.32 9.51
N ASN A 121 13.28 -14.76 10.43
CA ASN A 121 14.67 -15.13 10.64
C ASN A 121 14.76 -16.58 11.13
N PHE A 122 13.98 -16.92 12.17
CA PHE A 122 14.04 -18.25 12.79
C PHE A 122 13.58 -19.37 11.86
N LEU A 123 12.43 -19.20 11.18
CA LEU A 123 11.81 -20.28 10.41
C LEU A 123 12.27 -20.38 8.96
N THR A 124 12.75 -19.28 8.38
CA THR A 124 13.10 -19.24 6.95
C THR A 124 14.51 -18.74 6.67
N SER A 125 15.29 -18.40 7.71
CA SER A 125 16.61 -17.77 7.57
C SER A 125 16.61 -16.49 6.73
N ARG A 126 15.46 -15.81 6.62
CA ARG A 126 15.32 -14.54 5.92
C ARG A 126 15.07 -13.42 6.91
N ASP A 127 15.99 -12.45 6.94
CA ASP A 127 15.95 -11.38 7.93
C ASP A 127 14.89 -10.32 7.62
N ALA A 128 13.77 -10.35 8.34
CA ALA A 128 12.68 -9.39 8.15
C ALA A 128 13.10 -7.95 8.50
N ASN A 129 14.03 -7.78 9.43
CA ASN A 129 14.51 -6.48 9.88
C ASN A 129 15.53 -5.86 8.91
N ARG A 130 15.94 -6.63 7.89
CA ARG A 130 16.77 -6.20 6.75
C ARG A 130 16.03 -6.33 5.41
N GLY A 131 14.69 -6.25 5.46
CA GLY A 131 13.83 -6.26 4.27
C GLY A 131 13.50 -7.64 3.71
N GLY A 132 13.86 -8.72 4.42
CA GLY A 132 13.70 -10.12 4.03
C GLY A 132 12.42 -10.80 4.52
N CYS A 133 11.37 -10.07 4.90
CA CYS A 133 10.13 -10.66 5.41
C CYS A 133 9.58 -11.73 4.45
N SER A 134 9.51 -12.98 4.92
CA SER A 134 8.98 -14.12 4.18
C SER A 134 7.48 -14.36 4.40
N GLN A 135 6.83 -13.47 5.15
CA GLN A 135 5.39 -13.55 5.48
C GLN A 135 5.00 -14.85 6.19
N VAL A 136 5.89 -15.37 7.05
CA VAL A 136 5.67 -16.59 7.86
C VAL A 136 4.37 -16.56 8.67
N CYS A 137 3.88 -15.38 9.07
CA CYS A 137 2.59 -15.25 9.74
C CYS A 137 1.38 -15.67 8.87
N ARG A 138 1.59 -15.85 7.56
CA ARG A 138 0.59 -16.32 6.60
C ARG A 138 0.67 -17.82 6.34
N PHE A 139 1.60 -18.52 6.97
CA PHE A 139 1.75 -19.97 6.82
C PHE A 139 0.73 -20.69 7.71
N GLU A 140 0.42 -21.91 7.32
CA GLU A 140 -0.38 -22.85 8.10
C GLU A 140 0.58 -23.72 8.93
N PHE A 141 0.23 -23.94 10.20
CA PHE A 141 1.06 -24.69 11.13
C PHE A 141 0.26 -25.82 11.76
N ASP A 142 0.93 -26.96 11.94
CA ASP A 142 0.44 -28.03 12.80
C ASP A 142 0.52 -27.60 14.26
N LEU A 143 -0.59 -27.67 14.98
CA LEU A 143 -0.55 -27.62 16.45
C LEU A 143 -0.18 -28.98 16.99
N LYS A 144 0.71 -29.02 17.97
CA LYS A 144 1.10 -30.22 18.68
C LYS A 144 0.86 -30.06 20.18
N ASP A 145 0.46 -31.13 20.85
CA ASP A 145 0.38 -31.17 22.30
C ASP A 145 1.78 -31.30 22.93
N ASN A 146 1.83 -31.39 24.26
CA ASN A 146 3.08 -31.53 25.01
C ASN A 146 3.85 -32.82 24.67
N ASP A 147 3.16 -33.86 24.19
CA ASP A 147 3.74 -35.14 23.76
C ASP A 147 4.13 -35.12 22.27
N GLN A 148 4.14 -33.95 21.63
CA GLN A 148 4.42 -33.76 20.20
C GLN A 148 3.41 -34.40 19.25
N LYS A 149 2.22 -34.79 19.73
CA LYS A 149 1.17 -35.34 18.88
C LYS A 149 0.39 -34.20 18.24
N LYS A 150 0.11 -34.31 16.93
CA LYS A 150 -0.68 -33.32 16.21
C LYS A 150 -2.08 -33.23 16.83
N ILE A 151 -2.47 -32.02 17.23
CA ILE A 151 -3.81 -31.68 17.69
C ILE A 151 -4.69 -31.59 16.44
N MET A 152 -5.60 -32.54 16.30
CA MET A 152 -6.57 -32.54 15.20
C MET A 152 -7.59 -31.44 15.42
N SER A 153 -7.72 -30.54 14.45
CA SER A 153 -8.78 -29.54 14.43
C SER A 153 -9.31 -29.35 13.01
N PRO A 154 -10.51 -28.76 12.84
CA PRO A 154 -11.09 -28.56 11.51
C PRO A 154 -10.24 -27.69 10.56
N LYS A 155 -9.30 -26.89 11.09
CA LYS A 155 -8.40 -26.03 10.32
C LYS A 155 -6.98 -26.05 10.90
N ASP A 156 -5.97 -25.89 10.07
CA ASP A 156 -4.61 -25.71 10.57
C ASP A 156 -4.47 -24.37 11.31
N PHE A 157 -3.47 -24.27 12.19
CA PHE A 157 -3.27 -23.06 12.98
C PHE A 157 -2.68 -21.94 12.12
N THR A 158 -3.24 -20.76 12.29
CA THR A 158 -2.82 -19.54 11.62
C THR A 158 -2.87 -18.41 12.63
N PHE A 159 -1.95 -17.46 12.51
CA PHE A 159 -1.90 -16.27 13.36
C PHE A 159 -1.80 -15.01 12.50
N CYS A 160 -2.39 -15.08 11.32
CA CYS A 160 -2.39 -14.02 10.34
C CYS A 160 -3.42 -12.95 10.72
N THR A 161 -3.08 -11.67 10.58
CA THR A 161 -4.02 -10.55 10.76
C THR A 161 -4.59 -10.13 9.41
N LYS A 162 -5.84 -9.68 9.38
CA LYS A 162 -6.44 -9.00 8.22
C LYS A 162 -5.57 -7.82 7.76
N ASP A 163 -5.66 -7.40 6.51
CA ASP A 163 -4.93 -6.23 6.02
C ASP A 163 -5.53 -4.93 6.63
N LEU A 164 -4.80 -3.81 6.52
CA LEU A 164 -5.22 -2.49 6.98
C LEU A 164 -6.07 -1.78 5.91
N ILE A 165 -7.16 -1.14 6.34
CA ILE A 165 -7.93 -0.18 5.55
C ILE A 165 -8.46 0.94 6.46
N MET A 166 -8.08 2.18 6.17
CA MET A 166 -8.43 3.37 6.97
C MET A 166 -9.39 4.31 6.24
N LEU A 167 -10.06 3.82 5.20
CA LEU A 167 -10.83 4.65 4.27
C LEU A 167 -11.92 5.50 4.97
N LYS A 168 -12.70 4.89 5.86
CA LYS A 168 -13.72 5.56 6.69
C LYS A 168 -13.14 6.60 7.65
N HIS A 169 -11.87 6.45 8.00
CA HIS A 169 -11.19 7.26 9.02
C HIS A 169 -10.45 8.46 8.44
N ILE A 170 -10.35 8.58 7.11
CA ILE A 170 -9.64 9.67 6.45
C ILE A 170 -10.11 11.06 6.92
N PRO A 171 -11.42 11.38 7.00
CA PRO A 171 -11.88 12.65 7.56
C PRO A 171 -11.31 12.93 8.96
N THR A 172 -11.48 11.97 9.87
CA THR A 172 -10.98 12.06 11.25
C THR A 172 -9.46 12.26 11.30
N MET A 173 -8.70 11.54 10.46
CA MET A 173 -7.24 11.64 10.44
C MET A 173 -6.77 12.99 9.88
N ILE A 174 -7.51 13.58 8.93
CA ILE A 174 -7.25 14.94 8.44
C ILE A 174 -7.53 15.95 9.56
N ASP A 175 -8.65 15.81 10.29
CA ASP A 175 -9.00 16.67 11.42
C ASP A 175 -7.97 16.63 12.56
N ILE A 176 -7.38 15.46 12.82
CA ILE A 176 -6.27 15.30 13.78
C ILE A 176 -5.01 16.06 13.33
N GLY A 177 -4.88 16.36 12.04
CA GLY A 177 -3.70 17.03 11.48
C GLY A 177 -2.56 16.07 11.13
N ILE A 178 -2.90 14.86 10.65
CA ILE A 178 -1.92 13.93 10.07
C ILE A 178 -1.37 14.52 8.77
N SER A 179 -0.04 14.60 8.66
CA SER A 179 0.66 15.29 7.57
C SER A 179 0.82 14.41 6.32
N SER A 180 0.88 13.09 6.48
CA SER A 180 1.06 12.17 5.36
C SER A 180 0.37 10.83 5.57
N PHE A 181 -0.25 10.32 4.49
CA PHE A 181 -0.86 8.99 4.46
C PHE A 181 -0.02 8.03 3.63
N LYS A 182 0.34 6.90 4.25
CA LYS A 182 1.25 5.90 3.68
C LYS A 182 0.48 4.66 3.22
N ILE A 183 0.80 4.17 2.03
CA ILE A 183 0.23 2.94 1.46
C ILE A 183 1.35 1.92 1.28
N GLU A 184 1.12 0.66 1.67
CA GLU A 184 2.05 -0.44 1.40
C GLU A 184 1.99 -0.85 -0.08
N GLY A 185 3.02 -0.48 -0.83
CA GLY A 185 3.10 -0.72 -2.27
C GLY A 185 4.16 -1.72 -2.72
N ARG A 186 4.99 -2.25 -1.82
CA ARG A 186 6.10 -3.12 -2.21
C ARG A 186 5.58 -4.40 -2.85
N MET A 187 6.12 -4.74 -4.03
CA MET A 187 5.75 -5.92 -4.81
C MET A 187 4.24 -5.99 -5.13
N ARG A 188 3.58 -4.83 -5.30
CA ARG A 188 2.19 -4.73 -5.74
C ARG A 188 2.11 -4.44 -7.23
N SER A 189 1.02 -4.87 -7.86
CA SER A 189 0.77 -4.59 -9.28
C SER A 189 0.43 -3.11 -9.49
N ILE A 190 0.64 -2.62 -10.71
CA ILE A 190 0.22 -1.26 -11.09
C ILE A 190 -1.28 -1.04 -10.85
N TYR A 191 -2.11 -2.07 -11.09
CA TYR A 191 -3.55 -2.02 -10.86
C TYR A 191 -3.89 -1.82 -9.39
N TYR A 192 -3.22 -2.55 -8.49
CA TYR A 192 -3.40 -2.37 -7.04
C TYR A 192 -3.06 -0.93 -6.64
N ILE A 193 -1.87 -0.45 -7.01
CA ILE A 193 -1.40 0.89 -6.62
C ILE A 193 -2.34 1.96 -7.17
N ALA A 194 -2.68 1.90 -8.46
CA ALA A 194 -3.56 2.88 -9.09
C ALA A 194 -4.95 2.87 -8.45
N THR A 195 -5.53 1.70 -8.19
CA THR A 195 -6.86 1.58 -7.55
C THR A 195 -6.83 2.18 -6.15
N VAL A 196 -5.89 1.75 -5.29
CA VAL A 196 -5.78 2.26 -3.92
C VAL A 196 -5.54 3.76 -3.91
N VAL A 197 -4.55 4.26 -4.64
CA VAL A 197 -4.21 5.69 -4.67
C VAL A 197 -5.37 6.52 -5.20
N SER A 198 -6.02 6.09 -6.29
CA SER A 198 -7.15 6.84 -6.87
C SER A 198 -8.33 6.91 -5.92
N THR A 199 -8.68 5.82 -5.25
CA THR A 199 -9.79 5.77 -4.30
C THR A 199 -9.52 6.66 -3.08
N TYR A 200 -8.35 6.55 -2.46
CA TYR A 200 -8.00 7.42 -1.33
C TYR A 200 -7.92 8.89 -1.74
N ARG A 201 -7.39 9.19 -2.94
CA ARG A 201 -7.32 10.57 -3.45
C ARG A 201 -8.72 11.18 -3.59
N LYS A 202 -9.67 10.44 -4.16
CA LYS A 202 -11.08 10.87 -4.27
C LYS A 202 -11.68 11.18 -2.90
N VAL A 203 -11.53 10.28 -1.93
CA VAL A 203 -12.06 10.48 -0.56
C VAL A 203 -11.45 11.71 0.10
N ILE A 204 -10.13 11.91 -0.02
CA ILE A 204 -9.47 13.08 0.55
C ILE A 204 -9.94 14.35 -0.17
N ASP A 205 -10.03 14.35 -1.51
CA ASP A 205 -10.46 15.52 -2.28
C ASP A 205 -11.92 15.90 -1.98
N GLU A 206 -12.83 14.92 -1.95
CA GLU A 206 -14.24 15.12 -1.59
C GLU A 206 -14.38 15.74 -0.20
N TYR A 207 -13.67 15.20 0.79
CA TYR A 207 -13.72 15.71 2.15
C TYR A 207 -13.08 17.10 2.26
N CYS A 208 -11.90 17.33 1.68
CA CYS A 208 -11.23 18.62 1.75
C CYS A 208 -11.97 19.73 0.99
N ASN A 209 -12.69 19.41 -0.09
CA ASN A 209 -13.44 20.39 -0.88
C ASN A 209 -14.75 20.81 -0.22
N ASN A 210 -15.42 19.93 0.54
CA ASN A 210 -16.68 20.23 1.20
C ASN A 210 -16.86 19.41 2.49
N PRO A 211 -16.09 19.71 3.55
CA PRO A 211 -16.08 18.91 4.78
C PRO A 211 -17.44 18.92 5.49
N GLU A 212 -18.18 20.04 5.45
CA GLU A 212 -19.48 20.19 6.13
C GLU A 212 -20.58 19.29 5.53
N ASN A 213 -20.50 18.96 4.24
CA ASN A 213 -21.48 18.13 3.54
C ASN A 213 -20.89 16.79 3.06
N TYR A 214 -19.71 16.41 3.55
CA TYR A 214 -19.08 15.16 3.14
C TYR A 214 -19.93 13.96 3.56
N GLN A 215 -20.22 13.08 2.61
CA GLN A 215 -20.90 11.82 2.84
C GLN A 215 -20.03 10.66 2.36
N TYR A 216 -19.82 9.70 3.24
CA TYR A 216 -19.03 8.52 2.90
C TYR A 216 -19.73 7.67 1.84
N ASN A 217 -19.01 7.37 0.76
CA ASN A 217 -19.51 6.50 -0.31
C ASN A 217 -19.00 5.06 -0.12
N GLU A 218 -19.91 4.15 0.23
CA GLU A 218 -19.61 2.73 0.44
C GLU A 218 -19.06 2.02 -0.83
N GLU A 219 -19.32 2.57 -2.02
CA GLU A 219 -18.77 2.04 -3.28
C GLU A 219 -17.24 2.05 -3.28
N TYR A 220 -16.59 2.94 -2.51
CA TYR A 220 -15.14 2.97 -2.41
C TYR A 220 -14.55 1.72 -1.74
N GLU A 221 -15.24 1.12 -0.76
CA GLU A 221 -14.83 -0.15 -0.16
C GLU A 221 -14.98 -1.30 -1.16
N LYS A 222 -16.08 -1.29 -1.93
CA LYS A 222 -16.30 -2.25 -3.00
C LYS A 222 -15.23 -2.14 -4.08
N ILE A 223 -14.74 -0.93 -4.40
CA ILE A 223 -13.64 -0.76 -5.35
C ILE A 223 -12.33 -1.33 -4.79
N LEU A 224 -12.02 -1.08 -3.51
CA LEU A 224 -10.77 -1.57 -2.90
C LEU A 224 -10.77 -3.10 -2.75
N SER A 225 -11.90 -3.72 -2.45
CA SER A 225 -11.99 -5.18 -2.32
C SER A 225 -11.66 -5.91 -3.63
N ARG A 226 -11.82 -5.26 -4.80
CA ARG A 226 -11.51 -5.82 -6.13
C ARG A 226 -10.02 -6.01 -6.41
N CYS A 227 -9.16 -5.34 -5.67
CA CYS A 227 -7.71 -5.45 -5.84
C CYS A 227 -7.02 -6.13 -4.65
N ALA A 228 -7.79 -6.47 -3.62
CA ALA A 228 -7.33 -7.10 -2.40
C ALA A 228 -7.64 -8.61 -2.43
N ASN A 229 -6.62 -9.42 -2.18
CA ASN A 229 -6.78 -10.87 -2.06
C ASN A 229 -7.17 -11.29 -0.64
N ARG A 230 -7.35 -10.32 0.27
CA ARG A 230 -7.49 -10.53 1.71
C ARG A 230 -8.52 -9.56 2.26
N GLU A 231 -9.26 -10.02 3.27
CA GLU A 231 -10.09 -9.12 4.06
C GLU A 231 -9.21 -8.05 4.73
N ALA A 232 -9.75 -6.85 4.80
CA ALA A 232 -9.11 -5.70 5.44
C ALA A 232 -10.04 -5.10 6.50
N ILE A 233 -9.43 -4.51 7.52
CA ILE A 233 -10.11 -3.83 8.63
C ILE A 233 -9.23 -2.68 9.14
N ASP A 234 -9.79 -1.78 9.94
CA ASP A 234 -9.16 -0.56 10.48
C ASP A 234 -8.24 -0.79 11.70
N GLN A 235 -8.16 -2.03 12.19
CA GLN A 235 -7.21 -2.48 13.20
C GLN A 235 -7.35 -1.75 14.55
N PHE A 236 -6.30 -1.05 15.00
CA PHE A 236 -6.17 -0.52 16.36
C PHE A 236 -6.72 0.89 16.54
N PHE A 237 -7.26 1.50 15.48
CA PHE A 237 -7.56 2.93 15.48
C PHE A 237 -8.61 3.32 16.53
N ASP A 238 -9.76 2.65 16.52
CA ASP A 238 -10.87 2.93 17.45
C ASP A 238 -10.96 1.94 18.61
N THR A 239 -10.46 0.70 18.44
CA THR A 239 -10.66 -0.37 19.41
C THR A 239 -9.44 -1.26 19.57
N THR A 240 -9.44 -2.10 20.61
CA THR A 240 -8.47 -3.18 20.73
C THR A 240 -8.87 -4.33 19.82
N CYS A 241 -7.94 -4.80 19.00
CA CYS A 241 -8.19 -5.93 18.10
C CYS A 241 -8.53 -7.21 18.89
N ASN A 242 -9.54 -7.92 18.40
CA ASN A 242 -9.97 -9.21 18.92
C ASN A 242 -9.81 -10.31 17.84
N LYS A 243 -10.45 -11.47 18.05
CA LYS A 243 -10.42 -12.59 17.11
C LYS A 243 -10.91 -12.23 15.69
N ASP A 244 -11.81 -11.27 15.54
CA ASP A 244 -12.42 -10.92 14.23
C ASP A 244 -11.45 -10.14 13.32
N TYR A 245 -10.32 -9.70 13.87
CA TYR A 245 -9.20 -9.08 13.15
C TYR A 245 -8.19 -10.12 12.66
N GLN A 246 -8.30 -11.37 13.12
CA GLN A 246 -7.53 -12.48 12.58
C GLN A 246 -8.12 -12.91 11.23
N TYR A 247 -7.22 -13.32 10.34
CA TYR A 247 -7.55 -13.86 9.05
C TYR A 247 -7.52 -15.40 9.14
N TYR A 248 -8.69 -16.00 9.38
CA TYR A 248 -8.83 -17.45 9.47
C TYR A 248 -8.97 -18.05 8.07
N ILE A 249 -8.00 -18.87 7.68
CA ILE A 249 -7.88 -19.34 6.30
C ILE A 249 -9.08 -20.24 5.89
N GLY A 250 -9.49 -20.06 4.65
CA GLY A 250 -10.37 -20.89 3.83
C GLY A 250 -10.17 -20.39 2.40
N ARG A 251 -9.05 -20.76 1.77
CA ARG A 251 -8.55 -20.13 0.53
C ARG A 251 -9.60 -20.18 -0.60
N GLN A 252 -10.25 -19.04 -0.85
CA GLN A 252 -10.69 -18.63 -2.16
C GLN A 252 -10.08 -17.25 -2.41
N GLU A 253 -8.85 -17.24 -2.93
CA GLU A 253 -8.31 -15.99 -3.47
C GLU A 253 -9.13 -15.65 -4.71
N VAL A 254 -10.00 -14.65 -4.60
CA VAL A 254 -10.69 -14.10 -5.77
C VAL A 254 -9.60 -13.48 -6.62
N SER A 255 -9.30 -14.12 -7.75
CA SER A 255 -8.26 -13.66 -8.67
C SER A 255 -8.59 -12.25 -9.16
N ASN A 256 -7.56 -11.40 -9.31
CA ASN A 256 -7.64 -10.05 -9.89
C ASN A 256 -7.96 -10.06 -11.40
N GLN A 257 -8.93 -10.89 -11.83
CA GLN A 257 -9.40 -10.99 -13.22
C GLN A 257 -10.03 -9.69 -13.71
N ASP A 258 -10.37 -8.81 -12.79
CA ASP A 258 -10.89 -7.47 -13.07
C ASP A 258 -9.93 -6.62 -13.90
N PHE A 259 -8.62 -6.77 -13.76
CA PHE A 259 -7.65 -5.92 -14.44
C PHE A 259 -7.41 -6.36 -15.89
N LEU A 260 -8.03 -5.69 -16.86
CA LEU A 260 -8.06 -6.16 -18.24
C LEU A 260 -6.83 -5.75 -19.05
N GLY A 261 -6.22 -4.59 -18.76
CA GLY A 261 -5.11 -4.08 -19.56
C GLY A 261 -4.66 -2.65 -19.22
N VAL A 262 -3.66 -2.19 -19.96
CA VAL A 262 -3.10 -0.83 -19.86
C VAL A 262 -3.23 -0.14 -21.22
N ILE A 263 -3.72 1.10 -21.23
CA ILE A 263 -3.75 1.95 -22.42
C ILE A 263 -2.32 2.35 -22.78
N LYS A 264 -1.86 1.95 -23.96
CA LYS A 264 -0.52 2.25 -24.48
C LYS A 264 -0.50 3.51 -25.33
N ASP A 265 -1.58 3.76 -26.05
CA ASP A 265 -1.73 4.90 -26.95
C ASP A 265 -3.21 5.21 -27.21
N TYR A 266 -3.51 6.43 -27.65
CA TYR A 266 -4.85 6.85 -28.04
C TYR A 266 -4.80 7.88 -29.19
N ASP A 267 -5.35 7.50 -30.34
CA ASP A 267 -5.51 8.39 -31.48
C ASP A 267 -6.81 9.18 -31.36
N ILE A 268 -6.69 10.50 -31.19
CA ILE A 268 -7.83 11.41 -31.02
C ILE A 268 -8.69 11.58 -32.27
N ASN A 269 -8.12 11.38 -33.47
CA ASN A 269 -8.83 11.57 -34.74
C ASN A 269 -9.70 10.35 -35.04
N THR A 270 -9.13 9.15 -34.89
CA THR A 270 -9.85 7.89 -35.15
C THR A 270 -10.61 7.39 -33.93
N LYS A 271 -10.32 7.94 -32.75
CA LYS A 271 -10.86 7.53 -31.44
C LYS A 271 -10.47 6.09 -31.08
N MET A 272 -9.31 5.64 -31.56
CA MET A 272 -8.81 4.29 -31.34
C MET A 272 -7.81 4.26 -30.20
N ALA A 273 -8.06 3.41 -29.21
CA ALA A 273 -7.17 3.15 -28.09
C ALA A 273 -6.38 1.87 -28.33
N THR A 274 -5.07 1.92 -28.18
CA THR A 274 -4.18 0.75 -28.18
C THR A 274 -4.03 0.24 -26.75
N ILE A 275 -4.31 -1.05 -26.53
CA ILE A 275 -4.37 -1.67 -25.21
C ILE A 275 -3.40 -2.84 -25.16
N GLU A 276 -2.55 -2.88 -24.13
CA GLU A 276 -1.75 -4.05 -23.78
C GLU A 276 -2.51 -4.89 -22.76
N GLN A 277 -2.91 -6.09 -23.17
CA GLN A 277 -3.77 -6.96 -22.37
C GLN A 277 -3.06 -7.48 -21.11
N ARG A 278 -3.87 -7.75 -20.07
CA ARG A 278 -3.47 -8.37 -18.80
C ARG A 278 -4.33 -9.58 -18.46
N ASN A 279 -5.65 -9.46 -18.56
CA ASN A 279 -6.60 -10.55 -18.34
C ASN A 279 -7.60 -10.65 -19.49
N TYR A 280 -8.32 -11.78 -19.53
CA TYR A 280 -9.30 -12.07 -20.56
C TYR A 280 -10.43 -11.02 -20.62
N PHE A 281 -10.76 -10.59 -21.83
CA PHE A 281 -12.00 -9.86 -22.12
C PHE A 281 -12.45 -10.14 -23.55
N LYS A 282 -13.71 -9.83 -23.85
CA LYS A 282 -14.32 -10.10 -25.14
C LYS A 282 -15.25 -8.98 -25.59
N LYS A 283 -15.63 -9.03 -26.87
CA LYS A 283 -16.73 -8.23 -27.41
C LYS A 283 -18.00 -8.45 -26.58
N GLY A 284 -18.69 -7.35 -26.27
CA GLY A 284 -19.87 -7.29 -25.43
C GLY A 284 -19.59 -7.09 -23.94
N ASP A 285 -18.34 -7.22 -23.48
CA ASP A 285 -18.01 -6.92 -22.08
C ASP A 285 -18.19 -5.43 -21.79
N THR A 286 -18.75 -5.12 -20.62
CA THR A 286 -18.81 -3.74 -20.11
C THR A 286 -17.62 -3.50 -19.19
N VAL A 287 -16.91 -2.42 -19.45
CA VAL A 287 -15.61 -2.10 -18.84
C VAL A 287 -15.58 -0.68 -18.32
N GLU A 288 -14.68 -0.46 -17.37
CA GLU A 288 -14.36 0.84 -16.81
C GLU A 288 -12.92 1.23 -17.16
N ILE A 289 -12.72 2.48 -17.54
CA ILE A 289 -11.41 3.08 -17.79
C ILE A 289 -11.18 4.17 -16.76
N PHE A 290 -10.05 4.11 -16.09
CA PHE A 290 -9.70 5.06 -15.04
C PHE A 290 -8.22 5.41 -15.06
N GLY A 291 -7.90 6.56 -14.46
CA GLY A 291 -6.57 7.11 -14.41
C GLY A 291 -6.54 8.43 -13.64
N PRO A 292 -5.37 9.09 -13.57
CA PRO A 292 -5.25 10.38 -12.91
C PRO A 292 -6.02 11.47 -13.66
N ASN A 293 -6.63 12.40 -12.90
CA ASN A 293 -7.29 13.62 -13.41
C ASN A 293 -8.43 13.35 -14.43
N MET A 294 -9.17 12.26 -14.26
CA MET A 294 -10.33 11.95 -15.08
C MET A 294 -11.42 11.28 -14.25
N GLU A 295 -12.66 11.42 -14.69
CA GLU A 295 -13.73 10.56 -14.23
C GLU A 295 -13.63 9.17 -14.84
N THR A 296 -14.15 8.18 -14.10
CA THR A 296 -14.19 6.81 -14.59
C THR A 296 -15.15 6.73 -15.77
N ILE A 297 -14.66 6.30 -16.93
CA ILE A 297 -15.48 6.10 -18.13
C ILE A 297 -16.00 4.68 -18.13
N THR A 298 -17.29 4.50 -18.37
CA THR A 298 -17.91 3.18 -18.57
C THR A 298 -18.31 3.00 -20.02
N LEU A 299 -17.94 1.88 -20.64
CA LEU A 299 -18.35 1.56 -22.01
C LEU A 299 -18.54 0.05 -22.21
N THR A 300 -19.25 -0.32 -23.27
CA THR A 300 -19.34 -1.69 -23.77
C THR A 300 -18.42 -1.87 -24.97
N ILE A 301 -17.60 -2.92 -24.95
CA ILE A 301 -16.65 -3.21 -26.03
C ILE A 301 -17.42 -3.75 -27.24
N ASN A 302 -17.56 -2.95 -28.28
CA ASN A 302 -18.31 -3.34 -29.48
C ASN A 302 -17.46 -4.06 -30.53
N GLU A 303 -16.24 -3.60 -30.73
CA GLU A 303 -15.31 -4.11 -31.74
C GLU A 303 -13.90 -4.13 -31.15
N ILE A 304 -13.15 -5.19 -31.47
CA ILE A 304 -11.77 -5.37 -31.06
C ILE A 304 -10.97 -5.72 -32.31
N TYR A 305 -9.86 -5.02 -32.50
CA TYR A 305 -8.93 -5.24 -33.59
C TYR A 305 -7.60 -5.75 -33.04
N ASP A 306 -6.97 -6.71 -33.70
CA ASP A 306 -5.58 -7.07 -33.41
C ASP A 306 -4.59 -6.03 -33.98
N GLU A 307 -3.28 -6.29 -33.86
CA GLU A 307 -2.22 -5.41 -34.37
C GLU A 307 -2.30 -5.22 -35.91
N ASP A 308 -2.74 -6.26 -36.62
CA ASP A 308 -2.89 -6.29 -38.08
C ASP A 308 -4.22 -5.67 -38.55
N ASN A 309 -5.04 -5.17 -37.61
CA ASN A 309 -6.39 -4.63 -37.80
C ASN A 309 -7.45 -5.66 -38.25
N ASN A 310 -7.24 -6.95 -37.98
CA ASN A 310 -8.29 -7.95 -38.12
C ASN A 310 -9.26 -7.87 -36.94
N LEU A 311 -10.54 -8.09 -37.21
CA LEU A 311 -11.56 -8.19 -36.16
C LEU A 311 -11.41 -9.49 -35.38
N ILE A 312 -11.43 -9.38 -34.05
CA ILE A 312 -11.41 -10.51 -33.13
C ILE A 312 -12.54 -10.40 -32.10
N ASP A 313 -13.07 -11.54 -31.65
CA ASP A 313 -14.14 -11.56 -30.65
C ASP A 313 -13.62 -11.63 -29.21
N VAL A 314 -12.40 -12.15 -29.01
CA VAL A 314 -11.83 -12.45 -27.69
C VAL A 314 -10.36 -12.05 -27.61
N VAL A 315 -9.95 -11.54 -26.45
CA VAL A 315 -8.55 -11.25 -26.12
C VAL A 315 -8.16 -12.15 -24.96
N ARG A 316 -7.26 -13.09 -25.23
CA ARG A 316 -6.95 -14.21 -24.31
C ARG A 316 -5.46 -14.51 -24.17
N HIS A 317 -4.61 -13.76 -24.85
CA HIS A 317 -3.17 -13.95 -24.83
C HIS A 317 -2.52 -12.87 -23.96
N PRO A 318 -1.79 -13.23 -22.88
CA PRO A 318 -1.07 -12.29 -22.04
C PRO A 318 -0.21 -11.32 -22.86
N LEU A 319 -0.31 -10.02 -22.56
CA LEU A 319 0.44 -8.94 -23.22
C LEU A 319 0.10 -8.71 -24.71
N GLN A 320 -0.94 -9.37 -25.24
CA GLN A 320 -1.42 -9.10 -26.59
C GLN A 320 -1.82 -7.63 -26.73
N ILE A 321 -1.36 -6.98 -27.80
CA ILE A 321 -1.81 -5.64 -28.14
C ILE A 321 -3.08 -5.75 -28.99
N VAL A 322 -4.09 -4.98 -28.61
CA VAL A 322 -5.34 -4.86 -29.35
C VAL A 322 -5.75 -3.40 -29.43
N LYS A 323 -6.68 -3.09 -30.33
CA LYS A 323 -7.28 -1.76 -30.44
C LYS A 323 -8.79 -1.83 -30.27
N ILE A 324 -9.34 -0.86 -29.54
CA ILE A 324 -10.79 -0.68 -29.39
C ILE A 324 -11.15 0.80 -29.59
N LYS A 325 -12.38 1.06 -30.01
CA LYS A 325 -12.89 2.43 -30.17
C LYS A 325 -13.40 2.99 -28.84
N ILE A 326 -12.92 4.17 -28.46
CA ILE A 326 -13.28 4.86 -27.20
C ILE A 326 -13.55 6.32 -27.54
N ASN A 327 -14.80 6.76 -27.38
CA ASN A 327 -15.24 8.07 -27.85
C ASN A 327 -14.77 9.23 -26.97
N GLU A 328 -14.59 8.93 -25.70
CA GLU A 328 -14.09 9.81 -24.67
C GLU A 328 -12.56 9.90 -24.75
N ARG A 329 -12.03 11.08 -24.44
CA ARG A 329 -10.58 11.29 -24.43
C ARG A 329 -9.96 10.55 -23.24
N ILE A 330 -8.97 9.72 -23.53
CA ILE A 330 -8.18 8.99 -22.54
C ILE A 330 -6.69 9.31 -22.71
N ASN A 331 -5.89 8.92 -21.73
CA ASN A 331 -4.46 9.13 -21.71
C ASN A 331 -3.70 7.80 -21.68
N GLN A 332 -2.46 7.83 -22.15
CA GLN A 332 -1.51 6.75 -21.96
C GLN A 332 -1.39 6.39 -20.46
N ASN A 333 -1.23 5.10 -20.18
CA ASN A 333 -1.19 4.51 -18.84
C ASN A 333 -2.50 4.56 -18.04
N ASN A 334 -3.62 5.01 -18.65
CA ASN A 334 -4.93 4.68 -18.09
C ASN A 334 -5.11 3.15 -18.04
N LEU A 335 -5.88 2.70 -17.06
CA LEU A 335 -6.11 1.28 -16.83
C LEU A 335 -7.53 0.93 -17.21
N ILE A 336 -7.71 -0.25 -17.79
CA ILE A 336 -9.02 -0.82 -18.11
C ILE A 336 -9.31 -1.97 -17.16
N ARG A 337 -10.52 -1.99 -16.60
CA ARG A 337 -11.03 -3.04 -15.72
C ARG A 337 -12.45 -3.45 -16.07
N LYS A 338 -12.92 -4.61 -15.63
CA LYS A 338 -14.31 -5.04 -15.82
C LYS A 338 -15.28 -4.13 -15.04
N LYS A 339 -16.51 -3.89 -15.52
CA LYS A 339 -17.56 -3.25 -14.71
C LYS A 339 -18.21 -4.29 -13.78
N TYR A 340 -18.57 -3.87 -12.56
CA TYR A 340 -19.33 -4.69 -11.61
C TYR A 340 -20.71 -5.07 -12.14
#